data_AF-A0A354ZCV1-F1
#
_entry.id   AF-A0A354ZCV1-F1
#
_cell.length_a   1.000
_cell.length_b   1.000
_cell.length_c   1.000
_cell.angle_alpha   90.00
_cell.angle_beta   90.00
_cell.angle_gamma   90.00
#
_symmetry.space_group_name_H-M   'P 1'
#
loop_
_entity.id
_entity.type
_entity.pdbx_description
1 polymer ?
#
loop_
_entity_poly.entity_id
_entity_poly.type
_entity_poly.pdbx_seq_one_letter_code
_entity_poly.pdbx_strand_id
1 'polypeptide(L)' 'MTREEQLQQIIESGVVAVIRVNSAEQLVQVCEAMARGGIRGVEITMTSPGALEAIYRAAKVL' A
#
# COMPACT_ATOMS: atom_id res chain seq x y z
N MET A 1 14.64 6.53 -3.09
CA MET A 1 15.02 5.12 -2.97
C MET A 1 15.39 4.60 -4.34
N THR A 2 16.40 3.75 -4.41
CA THR A 2 16.69 2.94 -5.60
C THR A 2 15.70 1.79 -5.72
N ARG A 3 15.70 1.12 -6.87
CA ARG A 3 14.88 -0.06 -7.10
C ARG A 3 15.25 -1.20 -6.15
N GLU A 4 16.54 -1.36 -5.88
CA GLU A 4 17.10 -2.39 -5.00
C GLU A 4 16.67 -2.17 -3.55
N GLU A 5 16.68 -0.92 -3.07
CA GLU A 5 16.18 -0.56 -1.74
C GLU A 5 14.68 -0.86 -1.58
N GLN A 6 13.87 -0.56 -2.60
CA GLN A 6 12.44 -0.87 -2.58
C GLN A 6 12.19 -2.38 -2.56
N LEU A 7 12.92 -3.13 -3.38
CA LEU A 7 12.81 -4.59 -3.41
C LEU A 7 13.20 -5.20 -2.07
N GLN A 8 14.28 -4.72 -1.47
CA GLN A 8 14.75 -5.21 -0.17
C GLN A 8 13.70 -4.96 0.94
N GLN A 9 13.05 -3.79 0.96
CA GLN A 9 11.97 -3.54 1.92
C GLN A 9 10.76 -4.45 1.74
N ILE A 10 10.39 -4.78 0.50
CA ILE A 10 9.31 -5.72 0.23
C ILE A 10 9.68 -7.13 0.70
N ILE A 11 10.94 -7.56 0.49
CA ILE A 11 11.46 -8.85 0.96
C ILE A 11 11.45 -8.91 2.50
N GLU A 12 11.94 -7.88 3.17
CA GLU A 12 11.97 -7.80 4.64
C GLU A 12 10.57 -7.76 5.25
N SER A 13 9.62 -7.13 4.57
CA SER A 13 8.20 -7.13 4.95
C SER A 13 7.58 -8.54 4.85
N GLY A 14 8.14 -9.45 4.05
CA GLY A 14 7.72 -10.85 3.93
C GLY A 14 6.36 -11.12 3.27
N VAL A 15 5.55 -10.08 3.02
CA VAL A 15 4.21 -10.17 2.44
C VAL A 15 3.89 -8.96 1.58
N VAL A 16 3.07 -9.16 0.54
CA VAL A 16 2.44 -8.09 -0.24
C VAL A 16 0.93 -8.16 -0.02
N ALA A 17 0.35 -7.07 0.48
CA ALA A 17 -1.08 -6.96 0.68
C ALA A 17 -1.78 -6.53 -0.62
N VAL A 18 -2.63 -7.39 -1.18
CA VAL A 18 -3.44 -7.06 -2.36
C VAL A 18 -4.81 -6.58 -1.91
N ILE A 19 -5.15 -5.33 -2.23
CA ILE A 19 -6.31 -4.64 -1.64
C ILE A 19 -7.28 -4.18 -2.72
N ARG A 20 -8.55 -4.55 -2.50
CA ARG A 20 -9.71 -3.99 -3.18
C ARG A 20 -10.65 -3.37 -2.14
N VAL A 21 -10.98 -2.09 -2.30
CA VAL A 21 -11.91 -1.39 -1.41
C VAL A 21 -12.90 -0.55 -2.22
N ASN A 22 -13.99 -0.18 -1.56
CA ASN A 22 -15.08 0.59 -2.16
C ASN A 22 -14.92 2.12 -2.00
N SER A 23 -13.88 2.59 -1.27
CA SER A 23 -13.55 4.01 -1.14
C SER A 23 -12.05 4.25 -0.87
N ALA A 24 -11.52 5.38 -1.33
CA ALA A 24 -10.13 5.78 -1.10
C ALA A 24 -9.80 6.05 0.39
N GLU A 25 -10.78 6.50 1.17
CA GLU A 25 -10.60 6.75 2.61
C GLU A 25 -10.36 5.47 3.40
N GLN A 26 -11.16 4.43 3.13
CA GLN A 26 -10.96 3.11 3.73
C GLN A 26 -9.58 2.55 3.37
N LEU A 27 -9.13 2.76 2.13
CA LEU A 27 -7.80 2.31 1.70
C LEU A 27 -6.69 2.90 2.57
N VAL A 28 -6.73 4.21 2.81
CA VAL A 28 -5.67 4.90 3.57
C VAL A 28 -5.61 4.41 5.00
N GLN A 29 -6.76 4.25 5.66
CA GLN A 29 -6.81 3.69 7.02
C GLN A 29 -6.21 2.29 7.09
N VAL A 30 -6.47 1.45 6.08
CA VAL A 30 -5.89 0.11 5.96
C VAL A 30 -4.38 0.20 5.74
N CYS A 31 -3.90 1.04 4.82
CA CYS A 31 -2.48 1.24 4.57
C CYS A 31 -1.72 1.75 5.81
N GLU A 32 -2.30 2.68 6.57
CA GLU A 32 -1.70 3.16 7.83
C GLU A 32 -1.61 2.04 8.88
N ALA A 33 -2.66 1.21 9.00
CA ALA A 33 -2.64 0.07 9.91
C ALA A 33 -1.59 -0.98 9.50
N MET A 34 -1.46 -1.23 8.19
CA MET A 34 -0.43 -2.10 7.62
C MET A 34 0.98 -1.58 7.87
N ALA A 35 1.22 -0.28 7.64
CA ALA A 35 2.50 0.37 7.92
C ALA A 35 2.90 0.23 9.39
N ARG A 36 1.96 0.45 10.33
CA ARG A 36 2.18 0.23 11.77
C ARG A 36 2.47 -1.23 12.11
N GLY A 37 1.90 -2.17 11.35
CA GLY A 37 2.15 -3.61 11.48
C GLY A 37 3.45 -4.09 10.82
N GLY A 38 4.23 -3.20 10.19
CA GLY A 38 5.46 -3.55 9.50
C GLY A 38 5.28 -4.03 8.06
N ILE A 39 4.07 -3.97 7.51
CA ILE A 39 3.81 -4.31 6.11
C ILE A 39 4.09 -3.10 5.23
N ARG A 40 5.04 -3.24 4.30
CA ARG A 40 5.46 -2.17 3.36
C ARG A 40 4.99 -2.40 1.93
N GLY A 41 4.81 -3.67 1.52
CA GLY A 41 4.34 -4.01 0.19
C GLY A 41 2.81 -3.97 0.10
N VAL A 42 2.27 -3.05 -0.70
CA VAL A 42 0.82 -2.95 -0.96
C VAL A 42 0.55 -2.86 -2.47
N GLU A 43 -0.32 -3.71 -2.97
CA GLU A 43 -0.87 -3.67 -4.33
C GLU A 43 -2.33 -3.19 -4.28
N ILE A 44 -2.62 -2.10 -4.97
CA ILE A 44 -3.97 -1.52 -5.03
C ILE A 44 -4.59 -1.86 -6.37
N THR A 45 -5.70 -2.62 -6.35
CA THR A 45 -6.35 -3.04 -7.59
C THR A 45 -6.98 -1.83 -8.31
N MET A 46 -6.70 -1.66 -9.60
CA MET A 46 -7.27 -0.57 -10.41
C MET A 46 -8.79 -0.64 -10.61
N THR A 47 -9.42 -1.78 -10.29
CA THR A 47 -10.88 -1.96 -10.30
C THR A 47 -11.56 -1.45 -9.01
N SER A 48 -10.79 -0.89 -8.07
CA SER A 48 -11.30 -0.14 -6.93
C SER A 48 -11.72 1.27 -7.36
N PRO A 49 -12.92 1.74 -6.97
CA PRO A 49 -13.29 3.15 -7.17
C PRO A 49 -12.25 4.09 -6.55
N GLY A 50 -11.78 5.07 -7.33
CA GLY A 50 -10.79 6.05 -6.86
C GLY A 50 -9.37 5.50 -6.65
N ALA A 51 -9.01 4.37 -7.28
CA ALA A 51 -7.71 3.70 -7.09
C ALA A 51 -6.50 4.65 -7.20
N LEU A 52 -6.49 5.58 -8.17
CA LEU A 52 -5.39 6.53 -8.34
C LEU A 52 -5.23 7.48 -7.15
N GLU A 53 -6.33 8.01 -6.63
CA GLU A 53 -6.31 8.85 -5.43
C GLU A 53 -5.87 8.05 -4.21
N ALA A 54 -6.34 6.80 -4.12
CA ALA A 54 -5.94 5.86 -3.09
C ALA A 54 -4.42 5.62 -3.11
N ILE A 55 -3.83 5.34 -4.29
CA ILE A 55 -2.38 5.20 -4.48
C ILE A 55 -1.65 6.47 -4.04
N TYR A 56 -2.11 7.66 -4.48
CA TYR A 56 -1.50 8.93 -4.12
C TYR A 56 -1.47 9.18 -2.60
N ARG A 57 -2.56 8.85 -1.89
CA ARG A 57 -2.65 9.01 -0.44
C ARG A 57 -1.86 7.94 0.31
N ALA A 58 -1.93 6.68 -0.13
CA ALA A 58 -1.20 5.57 0.47
C ALA A 58 0.33 5.76 0.38
N ALA A 59 0.83 6.31 -0.72
CA ALA A 59 2.24 6.61 -0.91
C ALA A 59 2.82 7.64 0.08
N LYS A 60 1.97 8.34 0.84
CA LYS A 60 2.40 9.28 1.89
C LYS A 60 2.48 8.64 3.28
N VAL A 61 1.95 7.43 3.45
CA VAL A 61 1.84 6.76 4.77
C VAL A 61 2.58 5.42 4.84
N LEU A 62 2.84 4.77 3.70
CA LEU A 62 3.65 3.55 3.58
C LEU A 62 5.13 3.89 3.44
#